data_AF-A0A258V7E7-F1
#
_entry.id   AF-A0A258V7E7-F1
#
_cell.length_a   1.000
_cell.length_b   1.000
_cell.length_c   1.000
_cell.angle_alpha   90.00
_cell.angle_beta   90.00
_cell.angle_gamma   90.00
#
_symmetry.space_group_name_H-M   'P 1'
#
loop_
_entity.id
_entity.type
_entity.pdbx_description
1 polymer ?
#
loop_
_entity_poly.entity_id
_entity_poly.type
_entity_poly.pdbx_seq_one_letter_code
_entity_poly.pdbx_strand_id
1 'polypeptide(L)'
;MVRIDDQSSINKLKSILKNRFGKGLEISRLTDLQSVGPDSDFFFKNADLVIPIFQDDTYLGTAIVPDAKEIDDRNITSISTLVKMTLIPVFYSQFQTLHENNLKAAGLSGAREDSIDDFGIRQVQSSADVSNIISHVIHLNGIKEIVFKVAHQIHEIDKRWAFLPYENVRNEFKSLETIKNLGNISVFIEDVLALTLEEQKLISAYKAQSNSGSCEEPLIIVGSQAELAELTTHPGIVSEMVLVMNEQTFEVNKAPLTYAKLKEAVEILFFEA
;
A
#
# COMPACT_ATOMS: atom_id res chain seq x y z
N MET A 1 -15.67 8.17 3.72
CA MET A 1 -16.21 8.94 4.86
C MET A 1 -15.56 8.39 6.12
N VAL A 2 -14.48 9.03 6.59
CA VAL A 2 -13.72 8.61 7.78
C VAL A 2 -14.59 8.87 9.00
N ARG A 3 -14.83 7.85 9.84
CA ARG A 3 -15.67 7.99 11.04
C ARG A 3 -14.95 8.90 12.04
N ILE A 4 -15.71 9.85 12.58
CA ILE A 4 -15.30 10.92 13.50
C ILE A 4 -14.71 10.37 14.81
N ASP A 5 -14.93 9.08 15.13
CA ASP A 5 -14.48 8.44 16.36
C ASP A 5 -12.98 8.04 16.34
N ASP A 6 -12.39 7.74 15.18
CA ASP A 6 -11.01 7.23 15.11
C ASP A 6 -9.98 8.34 15.43
N GLN A 7 -10.26 9.57 15.00
CA GLN A 7 -9.45 10.74 15.33
C GLN A 7 -9.55 11.10 16.82
N SER A 8 -10.68 10.80 17.48
CA SER A 8 -10.87 11.07 18.90
C SER A 8 -9.92 10.24 19.77
N SER A 9 -9.76 8.94 19.47
CA SER A 9 -8.86 8.04 20.21
C SER A 9 -7.39 8.38 20.00
N ILE A 10 -6.98 8.70 18.77
CA ILE A 10 -5.61 9.13 18.46
C ILE A 10 -5.29 10.48 19.13
N ASN A 11 -6.24 11.43 19.13
CA ASN A 11 -6.06 12.73 19.80
C ASN A 11 -6.02 12.61 21.32
N LYS A 12 -6.80 11.68 21.90
CA LYS A 12 -6.71 11.34 23.34
C LYS A 12 -5.34 10.73 23.68
N LEU A 13 -4.83 9.81 22.87
CA LEU A 13 -3.50 9.23 23.06
C LEU A 13 -2.39 10.31 23.00
N LYS A 14 -2.45 11.20 22.00
CA LYS A 14 -1.54 12.36 21.89
C LYS A 14 -1.61 13.25 23.13
N SER A 15 -2.80 13.51 23.65
CA SER A 15 -2.97 14.31 24.87
C SER A 15 -2.44 13.61 26.11
N ILE A 16 -2.63 12.29 26.24
CA ILE A 16 -2.12 11.52 27.39
C ILE A 16 -0.60 11.49 27.37
N LEU A 17 0.02 11.25 26.21
CA LEU A 17 1.47 11.22 26.07
C LEU A 17 2.10 12.59 26.36
N LYS A 18 1.50 13.65 25.85
CA LYS A 18 1.96 15.03 26.10
C LYS A 18 1.80 15.44 27.57
N ASN A 19 0.68 15.10 28.21
CA ASN A 19 0.39 15.54 29.58
C ASN A 19 1.09 14.70 30.64
N ARG A 20 1.28 13.39 30.41
CA ARG A 20 1.84 12.47 31.41
C ARG A 20 3.35 12.26 31.25
N PHE A 21 3.86 12.33 30.01
CA PHE A 21 5.26 12.02 29.69
C PHE A 21 5.99 13.18 29.01
N GLY A 22 5.30 14.28 28.69
CA GLY A 22 5.91 15.45 28.05
C GLY A 22 6.34 15.25 26.60
N LYS A 23 6.00 14.11 25.97
CA LYS A 23 6.44 13.75 24.61
C LYS A 23 5.28 13.75 23.62
N GLY A 24 5.62 14.00 22.35
CA GLY A 24 4.72 13.92 21.21
C GLY A 24 4.47 12.47 20.76
N LEU A 25 3.53 12.29 19.82
CA LEU A 25 3.32 11.03 19.13
C LEU A 25 3.15 11.30 17.65
N GLU A 26 4.01 10.66 16.88
CA GLU A 26 3.94 10.58 15.43
C GLU A 26 3.50 9.17 15.05
N ILE A 27 2.61 9.09 14.07
CA ILE A 27 2.14 7.81 13.55
C ILE A 27 2.62 7.77 12.11
N SER A 28 3.52 6.84 11.82
CA SER A 28 3.93 6.55 10.47
C SER A 28 3.36 5.20 10.07
N ARG A 29 2.64 5.16 8.95
CA ARG A 29 2.15 3.89 8.41
C ARG A 29 3.26 3.06 7.76
N LEU A 30 4.40 3.69 7.47
CA LEU A 30 5.44 3.15 6.63
C LEU A 30 6.78 3.60 7.20
N THR A 31 7.51 2.68 7.81
CA THR A 31 8.90 2.90 8.21
C THR A 31 9.70 1.68 7.79
N ASP A 32 10.92 1.89 7.32
CA ASP A 32 11.92 0.85 7.11
C ASP A 32 12.02 -0.06 8.34
N LEU A 33 11.42 -1.26 8.23
CA LEU A 33 11.53 -2.33 9.21
C LEU A 33 12.14 -3.56 8.53
N GLN A 34 13.30 -3.37 7.91
CA GLN A 34 14.10 -4.48 7.36
C GLN A 34 14.68 -5.41 8.46
N SER A 35 14.38 -5.18 9.75
CA SER A 35 15.01 -5.92 10.87
C SER A 35 14.12 -6.18 12.08
N VAL A 36 12.81 -5.96 11.99
CA VAL A 36 11.93 -5.92 13.17
C VAL A 36 10.83 -6.97 13.03
N GLY A 37 11.05 -8.13 13.63
CA GLY A 37 10.06 -9.20 13.70
C GLY A 37 8.89 -8.87 14.63
N PRO A 38 7.79 -9.65 14.54
CA PRO A 38 6.57 -9.46 15.35
C PRO A 38 6.82 -9.56 16.87
N ASP A 39 7.95 -10.17 17.28
CA ASP A 39 8.34 -10.35 18.68
C ASP A 39 8.96 -9.11 19.35
N SER A 40 9.18 -8.03 18.61
CA SER A 40 9.77 -6.82 19.17
C SER A 40 8.69 -5.87 19.74
N ASP A 41 8.79 -5.57 21.03
CA ASP A 41 7.80 -4.71 21.69
C ASP A 41 7.99 -3.22 21.39
N PHE A 42 9.24 -2.80 21.22
CA PHE A 42 9.67 -1.46 20.82
C PHE A 42 11.18 -1.49 20.56
N PHE A 43 11.71 -0.49 19.87
CA PHE A 43 13.14 -0.28 19.72
C PHE A 43 13.45 1.22 19.64
N PHE A 44 14.72 1.58 19.82
CA PHE A 44 15.17 2.97 19.68
C PHE A 44 15.84 3.18 18.33
N LYS A 45 15.40 4.20 17.60
CA LYS A 45 16.11 4.73 16.42
C LYS A 45 16.58 6.13 16.78
N ASN A 46 17.91 6.29 16.92
CA ASN A 46 18.53 7.52 17.45
C ASN A 46 18.08 7.88 18.87
N ALA A 47 17.22 8.89 19.01
CA ALA A 47 16.64 9.34 20.28
C ALA A 47 15.15 9.00 20.41
N ASP A 48 14.55 8.43 19.37
CA ASP A 48 13.11 8.21 19.27
C ASP A 48 12.77 6.76 19.60
N LEU A 49 11.66 6.59 20.31
CA LEU A 49 11.08 5.28 20.62
C LEU A 49 10.14 4.89 19.48
N VAL A 50 10.45 3.76 18.85
CA VAL A 50 9.72 3.21 17.72
C VAL A 50 8.96 1.98 18.19
N ILE A 51 7.64 2.01 18.07
CA ILE A 51 6.72 0.97 18.50
C ILE A 51 6.03 0.42 17.26
N PRO A 52 6.42 -0.76 16.77
CA PRO A 52 5.75 -1.37 15.63
C PRO A 52 4.38 -1.92 16.08
N ILE A 53 3.38 -1.78 15.21
CA ILE A 53 2.00 -2.17 15.45
C ILE A 53 1.69 -3.36 14.55
N PHE A 54 1.58 -4.54 15.15
CA PHE A 54 1.22 -5.79 14.49
C PHE A 54 -0.10 -6.32 15.04
N GLN A 55 -0.84 -7.04 14.20
CA GLN A 55 -1.93 -7.92 14.61
C GLN A 55 -1.83 -9.22 13.81
N ASP A 56 -1.71 -10.36 14.50
CA ASP A 56 -1.64 -11.69 13.88
C ASP A 56 -0.63 -11.73 12.71
N ASP A 57 0.62 -11.33 13.01
CA ASP A 57 1.75 -11.18 12.06
C ASP A 57 1.57 -10.16 10.92
N THR A 58 0.43 -9.48 10.86
CA THR A 58 0.18 -8.41 9.89
C THR A 58 0.70 -7.08 10.43
N TYR A 59 1.62 -6.45 9.69
CA TYR A 59 2.08 -5.10 10.00
C TYR A 59 1.01 -4.07 9.65
N LEU A 60 0.62 -3.26 10.64
CA LEU A 60 -0.43 -2.25 10.51
C LEU A 60 0.13 -0.82 10.48
N GLY A 61 1.36 -0.62 10.96
CA GLY A 61 2.03 0.67 11.03
C GLY A 61 3.01 0.78 12.19
N THR A 62 3.55 1.97 12.39
CA THR A 62 4.52 2.27 13.44
C THR A 62 4.13 3.55 14.18
N ALA A 63 4.23 3.51 15.50
CA ALA A 63 4.16 4.69 16.34
C ALA A 63 5.58 5.14 16.71
N ILE A 64 5.85 6.43 16.56
CA ILE A 64 7.13 7.06 16.88
C ILE A 64 6.87 8.07 18.00
N VAL A 65 7.60 7.91 19.11
CA VAL A 65 7.58 8.84 20.24
C VAL A 65 8.94 9.57 20.22
N PRO A 66 8.97 10.85 19.81
CA PRO A 66 10.21 11.60 19.68
C PRO A 66 10.91 11.84 21.03
N ASP A 67 12.24 11.90 21.03
CA ASP A 67 13.08 12.23 22.19
C ASP A 67 12.79 11.37 23.45
N ALA A 68 12.45 10.10 23.26
CA ALA A 68 12.05 9.19 24.33
C ALA A 68 13.23 8.59 25.11
N LYS A 69 14.47 8.87 24.73
CA LYS A 69 15.69 8.33 25.38
C LYS A 69 15.86 8.73 26.85
N GLU A 70 15.19 9.79 27.28
CA GLU A 70 15.21 10.29 28.68
C GLU A 70 14.18 9.59 29.59
N ILE A 71 13.31 8.74 29.02
CA ILE A 71 12.26 8.03 29.76
C ILE A 71 12.86 6.74 30.35
N ASP A 72 12.48 6.39 31.58
CA ASP A 72 12.87 5.13 32.21
C ASP A 72 12.16 3.92 31.57
N ASP A 73 12.83 2.77 31.60
CA ASP A 73 12.36 1.53 30.97
C ASP A 73 10.93 1.12 31.39
N ARG A 74 10.53 1.39 32.64
CA ARG A 74 9.18 1.09 33.13
C ARG A 74 8.11 1.94 32.45
N ASN A 75 8.40 3.22 32.24
CA ASN A 75 7.52 4.12 31.52
C ASN A 75 7.54 3.85 30.01
N ILE A 76 8.65 3.41 29.44
CA ILE A 76 8.74 2.99 28.03
C ILE A 76 7.82 1.80 27.76
N THR A 77 7.88 0.75 28.58
CA THR A 77 6.98 -0.41 28.43
C THR A 77 5.52 0.01 28.57
N SER A 78 5.21 0.89 29.53
CA SER A 78 3.85 1.41 29.73
C SER A 78 3.35 2.22 28.54
N ILE A 79 4.23 3.03 27.92
CA ILE A 79 3.95 3.78 26.70
C ILE A 79 3.70 2.82 25.53
N SER A 80 4.56 1.82 25.33
CA SER A 80 4.38 0.82 24.26
C SER A 80 3.04 0.08 24.39
N THR A 81 2.71 -0.41 25.59
CA THR A 81 1.42 -1.09 25.84
C THR A 81 0.24 -0.16 25.58
N LEU A 82 0.27 1.08 26.06
CA LEU A 82 -0.82 2.04 25.85
C LEU A 82 -1.01 2.37 24.36
N VAL A 83 0.09 2.56 23.64
CA VAL A 83 0.11 2.83 22.20
C VAL A 83 -0.47 1.63 21.45
N LYS A 84 -0.01 0.40 21.73
CA LYS A 84 -0.53 -0.83 21.12
C LYS A 84 -2.03 -1.02 21.40
N MET A 85 -2.47 -0.92 22.65
CA MET A 85 -3.90 -1.05 23.01
C MET A 85 -4.81 -0.04 22.30
N THR A 86 -4.29 1.14 21.99
CA THR A 86 -5.08 2.20 21.36
C THR A 86 -5.03 2.12 19.83
N LEU A 87 -3.86 1.84 19.25
CA LEU A 87 -3.65 1.88 17.80
C LEU A 87 -3.98 0.56 17.11
N ILE A 88 -3.77 -0.60 17.75
CA ILE A 88 -4.10 -1.91 17.18
C ILE A 88 -5.57 -1.96 16.75
N PRO A 89 -6.57 -1.66 17.61
CA PRO A 89 -7.97 -1.73 17.21
C PRO A 89 -8.32 -0.75 16.08
N VAL A 90 -7.73 0.44 16.12
CA VAL A 90 -7.97 1.50 15.12
C VAL A 90 -7.41 1.08 13.76
N PHE A 91 -6.14 0.68 13.69
CA PHE A 91 -5.53 0.29 12.42
C PHE A 91 -6.12 -1.01 11.88
N TYR A 92 -6.45 -1.96 12.76
CA TYR A 92 -7.08 -3.20 12.33
C TYR A 92 -8.49 -2.95 11.76
N SER A 93 -9.29 -2.07 12.36
CA SER A 93 -10.59 -1.68 11.79
C SER A 93 -10.46 -0.97 10.43
N GLN A 94 -9.42 -0.15 10.26
CA GLN A 94 -9.10 0.49 8.98
C GLN A 94 -8.67 -0.53 7.94
N PHE A 95 -7.82 -1.49 8.33
CA PHE A 95 -7.39 -2.60 7.49
C PHE A 95 -8.58 -3.44 7.02
N GLN A 96 -9.48 -3.82 7.93
CA GLN A 96 -10.71 -4.54 7.59
C GLN A 96 -11.60 -3.75 6.63
N THR A 97 -11.80 -2.45 6.90
CA THR A 97 -12.61 -1.58 6.04
C THR A 97 -12.02 -1.47 4.63
N LEU A 98 -10.70 -1.33 4.52
CA LEU A 98 -10.00 -1.32 3.23
C LEU A 98 -10.16 -2.66 2.51
N HIS A 99 -9.99 -3.77 3.23
CA HIS A 99 -10.16 -5.11 2.68
C HIS A 99 -11.59 -5.35 2.17
N GLU A 100 -12.61 -4.99 2.95
CA GLU A 100 -14.01 -5.09 2.54
C GLU A 100 -14.33 -4.21 1.32
N ASN A 101 -13.79 -2.99 1.28
CA ASN A 101 -14.00 -2.09 0.16
C ASN A 101 -13.33 -2.63 -1.11
N ASN A 102 -12.15 -3.22 -0.98
CA ASN A 102 -11.45 -3.87 -2.08
C ASN A 102 -12.24 -5.07 -2.61
N LEU A 103 -12.79 -5.91 -1.73
CA LEU A 103 -13.66 -7.04 -2.10
C LEU A 103 -14.94 -6.59 -2.81
N LYS A 104 -15.56 -5.51 -2.34
CA LYS A 104 -16.76 -4.92 -2.97
C LYS A 104 -16.44 -4.33 -4.35
N ALA A 105 -15.29 -3.66 -4.48
CA ALA A 105 -14.87 -3.01 -5.71
C ALA A 105 -14.43 -4.01 -6.80
N ALA A 106 -13.93 -5.20 -6.41
CA ALA A 106 -13.63 -6.32 -7.31
C ALA A 106 -14.87 -7.02 -7.89
N GLY A 107 -16.09 -6.67 -7.47
CA GLY A 107 -17.33 -7.24 -8.03
C GLY A 107 -17.62 -8.69 -7.60
N LEU A 108 -16.96 -9.19 -6.54
CA LEU A 108 -17.15 -10.54 -5.99
C LEU A 108 -18.40 -10.66 -5.10
N SER A 109 -19.14 -9.57 -4.88
CA SER A 109 -20.37 -9.55 -4.05
C SER A 109 -21.63 -9.88 -4.86
N GLY A 110 -21.56 -10.94 -5.69
CA GLY A 110 -22.63 -11.33 -6.60
C GLY A 110 -22.83 -12.84 -6.73
N ALA A 111 -22.38 -13.65 -5.76
CA ALA A 111 -22.80 -15.03 -5.61
C ALA A 111 -22.49 -15.54 -4.20
N ARG A 112 -23.52 -16.11 -3.55
CA ARG A 112 -23.57 -16.74 -2.21
C ARG A 112 -23.81 -15.81 -1.02
N GLU A 113 -25.07 -15.41 -0.89
CA GLU A 113 -25.77 -15.67 0.38
C GLU A 113 -25.86 -17.19 0.53
N ASP A 114 -25.06 -17.78 1.42
CA ASP A 114 -25.45 -18.91 2.27
C ASP A 114 -24.23 -19.38 3.08
N SER A 115 -24.49 -19.70 4.35
CA SER A 115 -23.58 -20.09 5.43
C SER A 115 -22.73 -18.97 6.05
N ILE A 116 -23.34 -18.33 7.06
CA ILE A 116 -22.63 -17.85 8.24
C ILE A 116 -22.02 -19.08 8.90
N ASP A 117 -20.71 -19.27 8.75
CA ASP A 117 -19.93 -20.09 9.69
C ASP A 117 -19.23 -19.13 10.66
N ASP A 118 -19.79 -19.14 11.86
CA ASP A 118 -19.28 -18.58 13.09
C ASP A 118 -17.89 -19.20 13.38
N PHE A 119 -16.89 -18.36 13.65
CA PHE A 119 -15.49 -18.76 13.92
C PHE A 119 -14.78 -19.59 12.83
N GLY A 120 -14.36 -18.91 11.76
CA GLY A 120 -13.51 -19.51 10.73
C GLY A 120 -12.57 -18.51 10.08
N ILE A 121 -11.53 -18.08 10.81
CA ILE A 121 -10.37 -17.44 10.20
C ILE A 121 -9.81 -18.45 9.20
N ARG A 122 -10.05 -18.23 7.90
CA ARG A 122 -9.18 -18.79 6.88
C ARG A 122 -7.82 -18.15 7.11
N GLN A 123 -6.96 -18.85 7.85
CA GLN A 123 -5.53 -18.66 7.73
C GLN A 123 -5.22 -18.81 6.25
N VAL A 124 -4.97 -17.69 5.58
CA VAL A 124 -4.18 -17.73 4.35
C VAL A 124 -2.81 -18.18 4.83
N GLN A 125 -2.58 -19.49 4.78
CA GLN A 125 -1.24 -20.04 4.85
C GLN A 125 -0.43 -19.29 3.81
N SER A 126 0.47 -18.41 4.26
CA SER A 126 1.50 -17.81 3.44
C SER A 126 2.50 -18.91 3.08
N SER A 127 2.10 -19.86 2.25
CA SER A 127 3.06 -20.47 1.34
C SER A 127 3.43 -19.35 0.38
N ALA A 128 4.61 -18.78 0.62
CA ALA A 128 5.25 -17.81 -0.25
C ALA A 128 5.58 -18.48 -1.58
N ASP A 129 4.56 -18.73 -2.40
CA ASP A 129 4.73 -18.72 -3.84
C ASP A 129 4.99 -17.25 -4.17
N VAL A 130 6.27 -16.91 -4.23
CA VAL A 130 6.76 -15.58 -4.60
C VAL A 130 6.28 -15.36 -6.03
N SER A 131 5.24 -14.55 -6.20
CA SER A 131 4.83 -14.06 -7.51
C SER A 131 5.95 -13.17 -8.03
N ASN A 132 6.69 -13.66 -9.04
CA ASN A 132 7.74 -12.89 -9.69
C ASN A 132 7.11 -11.92 -10.68
N ILE A 133 6.63 -10.78 -10.17
CA ILE A 133 6.18 -9.70 -11.04
C ILE A 133 7.38 -9.15 -11.83
N ILE A 134 7.23 -9.05 -13.15
CA ILE A 134 8.29 -8.67 -14.08
C ILE A 134 8.60 -7.16 -13.95
N SER A 135 7.64 -6.37 -13.46
CA SER A 135 7.76 -4.91 -13.35
C SER A 135 7.04 -4.34 -12.13
N HIS A 136 7.73 -3.44 -11.41
CA HIS A 136 7.13 -2.61 -10.35
C HIS A 136 6.33 -1.42 -10.86
N VAL A 137 6.36 -1.14 -12.16
CA VAL A 137 5.50 -0.12 -12.78
C VAL A 137 4.76 -0.73 -13.96
N ILE A 138 3.42 -0.70 -13.90
CA ILE A 138 2.54 -1.22 -14.93
C ILE A 138 1.65 -0.10 -15.43
N HIS A 139 1.53 0.03 -16.74
CA HIS A 139 0.62 0.96 -17.38
C HIS A 139 -0.61 0.23 -17.92
N LEU A 140 -1.80 0.69 -17.53
CA LEU A 140 -3.08 0.17 -17.96
C LEU A 140 -3.82 1.24 -18.76
N ASN A 141 -4.03 0.97 -20.04
CA ASN A 141 -4.81 1.87 -20.89
C ASN A 141 -6.22 1.33 -21.08
N GLY A 142 -7.23 2.14 -20.78
CA GLY A 142 -8.59 1.81 -21.15
C GLY A 142 -9.68 2.59 -20.42
N ILE A 143 -10.90 2.03 -20.43
CA ILE A 143 -12.03 2.58 -19.71
C ILE A 143 -11.77 2.45 -18.19
N LYS A 144 -12.01 3.54 -17.45
CA LYS A 144 -11.74 3.65 -16.00
C LYS A 144 -12.19 2.43 -15.19
N GLU A 145 -13.43 1.99 -15.39
CA GLU A 145 -14.00 0.86 -14.64
C GLU A 145 -13.29 -0.47 -14.92
N ILE A 146 -12.79 -0.63 -16.15
CA ILE A 146 -12.10 -1.84 -16.58
C ILE A 146 -10.65 -1.81 -16.09
N VAL A 147 -9.97 -0.66 -16.24
CA VAL A 147 -8.61 -0.43 -15.73
C VAL A 147 -8.53 -0.68 -14.24
N PHE A 148 -9.49 -0.16 -13.47
CA PHE A 148 -9.57 -0.39 -12.04
C PHE A 148 -9.71 -1.87 -11.68
N LYS A 149 -10.55 -2.63 -12.39
CA LYS A 149 -10.70 -4.08 -12.19
C LYS A 149 -9.41 -4.83 -12.49
N VAL A 150 -8.71 -4.49 -13.57
CA VAL A 150 -7.42 -5.12 -13.90
C VAL A 150 -6.35 -4.77 -12.89
N ALA A 151 -6.28 -3.52 -12.44
CA ALA A 151 -5.36 -3.12 -11.39
C ALA A 151 -5.56 -3.95 -10.10
N HIS A 152 -6.81 -4.18 -9.73
CA HIS A 152 -7.16 -5.06 -8.62
C HIS A 152 -6.75 -6.52 -8.87
N GLN A 153 -6.97 -7.06 -10.07
CA GLN A 153 -6.54 -8.42 -10.40
C GLN A 153 -5.03 -8.59 -10.29
N ILE A 154 -4.25 -7.65 -10.82
CA ILE A 154 -2.80 -7.65 -10.71
C ILE A 154 -2.38 -7.69 -9.24
N HIS A 155 -3.00 -6.84 -8.42
CA HIS A 155 -2.77 -6.81 -6.97
C HIS A 155 -3.10 -8.15 -6.27
N GLU A 156 -4.21 -8.78 -6.62
CA GLU A 156 -4.62 -10.09 -6.06
C GLU A 156 -3.65 -11.21 -6.46
N ILE A 157 -3.20 -11.22 -7.72
CA ILE A 157 -2.23 -12.20 -8.22
C ILE A 157 -0.88 -12.02 -7.50
N ASP A 158 -0.46 -10.77 -7.31
CA ASP A 158 0.82 -10.44 -6.66
C ASP A 158 0.77 -10.53 -5.11
N LYS A 159 -0.39 -10.85 -4.54
CA LYS A 159 -0.63 -11.08 -3.10
C LYS A 159 -0.06 -9.98 -2.19
N ARG A 160 -0.15 -8.73 -2.62
CA ARG A 160 0.35 -7.58 -1.82
C ARG A 160 -0.60 -7.27 -0.66
N TRP A 161 -0.08 -6.71 0.43
CA TRP A 161 -0.88 -6.56 1.66
C TRP A 161 -1.90 -5.42 1.60
N ALA A 162 -1.70 -4.43 0.73
CA ALA A 162 -2.68 -3.37 0.53
C ALA A 162 -2.73 -2.87 -0.92
N PHE A 163 -3.93 -2.46 -1.33
CA PHE A 163 -4.20 -1.71 -2.56
C PHE A 163 -4.66 -0.31 -2.18
N LEU A 164 -3.87 0.71 -2.50
CA LEU A 164 -4.12 2.09 -2.10
C LEU A 164 -4.27 2.99 -3.34
N PRO A 165 -5.28 3.87 -3.38
CA PRO A 165 -5.32 4.92 -4.37
C PRO A 165 -4.20 5.93 -4.11
N TYR A 166 -3.63 6.45 -5.19
CA TYR A 166 -2.52 7.40 -5.17
C TYR A 166 -2.76 8.60 -4.25
N GLU A 167 -3.97 9.15 -4.23
CA GLU A 167 -4.34 10.30 -3.39
C GLU A 167 -4.07 10.07 -1.90
N ASN A 168 -4.11 8.82 -1.43
CA ASN A 168 -3.86 8.48 -0.03
C ASN A 168 -2.35 8.45 0.33
N VAL A 169 -1.48 8.30 -0.67
CA VAL A 169 -0.03 8.15 -0.51
C VAL A 169 0.76 9.27 -1.21
N ARG A 170 0.07 10.24 -1.82
CA ARG A 170 0.67 11.33 -2.59
C ARG A 170 1.77 12.07 -1.82
N ASN A 171 1.59 12.30 -0.52
CA ASN A 171 2.58 12.98 0.32
C ASN A 171 3.89 12.21 0.49
N GLU A 172 3.89 10.91 0.19
CA GLU A 172 5.05 10.02 0.25
C GLU A 172 5.82 9.98 -1.09
N PHE A 173 5.26 10.50 -2.19
CA PHE A 173 5.90 10.57 -3.51
C PHE A 173 6.85 11.78 -3.61
N LYS A 174 7.78 11.92 -2.66
CA LYS A 174 8.76 13.02 -2.61
C LYS A 174 10.17 12.59 -3.00
N SER A 175 10.54 11.34 -2.72
CA SER A 175 11.83 10.79 -3.10
C SER A 175 11.70 9.31 -3.49
N LEU A 176 12.72 8.76 -4.14
CA LEU A 176 12.76 7.35 -4.50
C LEU A 176 12.80 6.43 -3.28
N GLU A 177 13.50 6.87 -2.23
CA GLU A 177 13.60 6.15 -0.97
C GLU A 177 12.24 6.07 -0.27
N THR A 178 11.47 7.15 -0.25
CA THR A 178 10.12 7.14 0.34
C THR A 178 9.16 6.25 -0.44
N ILE A 179 9.28 6.20 -1.77
CA ILE A 179 8.51 5.27 -2.60
C ILE A 179 8.90 3.82 -2.26
N LYS A 180 10.18 3.46 -2.29
CA LYS A 180 10.65 2.11 -1.93
C LYS A 180 10.17 1.69 -0.53
N ASN A 181 10.16 2.62 0.41
CA ASN A 181 9.75 2.41 1.80
C ASN A 181 8.24 2.25 1.99
N LEU A 182 7.43 2.41 0.93
CA LEU A 182 6.01 2.03 0.98
C LEU A 182 5.82 0.51 1.17
N GLY A 183 6.88 -0.27 0.94
CA GLY A 183 6.87 -1.70 1.16
C GLY A 183 6.00 -2.44 0.16
N ASN A 184 5.53 -3.62 0.55
CA ASN A 184 4.79 -4.52 -0.32
C ASN A 184 3.31 -4.10 -0.55
N ILE A 185 3.07 -2.91 -1.08
CA ILE A 185 1.74 -2.40 -1.45
C ILE A 185 1.57 -2.23 -2.95
N SER A 186 0.33 -2.21 -3.42
CA SER A 186 -0.04 -1.71 -4.74
C SER A 186 -0.56 -0.28 -4.61
N VAL A 187 0.05 0.65 -5.34
CA VAL A 187 -0.41 2.03 -5.49
C VAL A 187 -1.09 2.16 -6.85
N PHE A 188 -2.36 2.55 -6.85
CA PHE A 188 -3.14 2.77 -8.06
C PHE A 188 -3.30 4.26 -8.36
N ILE A 189 -2.76 4.68 -9.49
CA ILE A 189 -2.92 6.01 -10.06
C ILE A 189 -3.99 5.90 -11.14
N GLU A 190 -5.12 6.55 -10.95
CA GLU A 190 -6.27 6.41 -11.86
C GLU A 190 -5.98 6.94 -13.27
N ASP A 191 -5.29 8.08 -13.35
CA ASP A 191 -4.88 8.72 -14.60
C ASP A 191 -3.48 9.29 -14.45
N VAL A 192 -2.58 8.95 -15.38
CA VAL A 192 -1.23 9.50 -15.46
C VAL A 192 -1.21 11.02 -15.53
N LEU A 193 -2.24 11.64 -16.11
CA LEU A 193 -2.36 13.10 -16.21
C LEU A 193 -2.67 13.79 -14.86
N ALA A 194 -3.09 13.04 -13.84
CA ALA A 194 -3.27 13.56 -12.49
C ALA A 194 -1.93 13.81 -11.78
N LEU A 195 -0.84 13.20 -12.27
CA LEU A 195 0.50 13.34 -11.72
C LEU A 195 1.15 14.64 -12.22
N THR A 196 1.86 15.31 -11.32
CA THR A 196 2.78 16.39 -11.68
C THR A 196 3.99 15.85 -12.43
N LEU A 197 4.67 16.73 -13.18
CA LEU A 197 5.87 16.36 -13.95
C LEU A 197 7.01 15.87 -13.04
N GLU A 198 7.09 16.34 -11.80
CA GLU A 198 8.07 15.86 -10.81
C GLU A 198 7.74 14.44 -10.34
N GLU A 199 6.48 14.17 -10.03
CA GLU A 199 6.00 12.82 -9.64
C GLU A 199 6.20 11.81 -10.77
N GLN A 200 5.95 12.19 -12.04
CA GLN A 200 6.21 11.32 -13.20
C GLN A 200 7.70 10.99 -13.36
N LYS A 201 8.59 11.96 -13.15
CA LYS A 201 10.04 11.73 -13.16
C LYS A 201 10.48 10.80 -12.05
N LEU A 202 9.90 10.94 -10.85
CA LEU A 202 10.17 10.04 -9.74
C LEU A 202 9.74 8.60 -10.04
N ILE A 203 8.54 8.40 -10.58
CA ILE A 203 8.06 7.06 -10.98
C ILE A 203 8.97 6.46 -12.07
N SER A 204 9.39 7.28 -13.03
CA SER A 204 10.31 6.84 -14.09
C SER A 204 11.67 6.42 -13.54
N ALA A 205 12.23 7.21 -12.63
CA ALA A 205 13.49 6.90 -11.97
C ALA A 205 13.37 5.70 -11.02
N TYR A 206 12.21 5.51 -10.39
CA TYR A 206 11.90 4.35 -9.57
C TYR A 206 11.96 3.07 -10.41
N LYS A 207 11.26 3.03 -11.55
CA LYS A 207 11.32 1.91 -12.48
C LYS A 207 12.75 1.58 -12.93
N ALA A 208 13.57 2.60 -13.20
CA ALA A 208 14.95 2.42 -13.63
C ALA A 208 15.88 1.86 -12.53
N GLN A 209 15.54 2.05 -11.25
CA GLN A 209 16.35 1.61 -10.11
C GLN A 209 15.80 0.35 -9.41
N SER A 210 14.57 -0.04 -9.70
CA SER A 210 13.98 -1.26 -9.17
C SER A 210 14.45 -2.45 -9.99
N ASN A 211 15.10 -3.41 -9.31
CA ASN A 211 15.38 -4.71 -9.90
C ASN A 211 14.06 -5.48 -9.97
N SER A 212 13.69 -5.94 -11.16
CA SER A 212 12.51 -6.79 -11.38
C SER A 212 12.47 -7.95 -10.37
N GLY A 213 11.34 -8.15 -9.70
CA GLY A 213 11.08 -9.34 -8.88
C GLY A 213 11.19 -9.22 -7.35
N SER A 214 11.52 -8.07 -6.74
CA SER A 214 11.45 -7.97 -5.26
C SER A 214 10.03 -7.65 -4.77
N CYS A 215 9.42 -8.58 -4.04
CA CYS A 215 8.13 -8.40 -3.35
C CYS A 215 8.18 -7.31 -2.25
N GLU A 216 9.37 -6.82 -1.88
CA GLU A 216 9.57 -5.86 -0.79
C GLU A 216 9.32 -4.39 -1.18
N GLU A 217 9.34 -4.06 -2.47
CA GLU A 217 9.11 -2.70 -2.98
C GLU A 217 7.70 -2.56 -3.58
N PRO A 218 7.08 -1.37 -3.58
CA PRO A 218 5.69 -1.21 -4.03
C PRO A 218 5.50 -1.46 -5.52
N LEU A 219 4.31 -1.94 -5.88
CA LEU A 219 3.84 -1.98 -7.26
C LEU A 219 3.05 -0.72 -7.58
N ILE A 220 3.48 0.03 -8.58
CA ILE A 220 2.79 1.21 -9.08
C ILE A 220 2.01 0.84 -10.34
N ILE A 221 0.69 0.96 -10.27
CA ILE A 221 -0.20 0.71 -11.40
C ILE A 221 -0.75 2.06 -11.86
N VAL A 222 -0.44 2.43 -13.10
CA VAL A 222 -0.80 3.73 -13.68
C VAL A 222 -1.86 3.51 -14.74
N GLY A 223 -3.03 4.09 -14.55
CA GLY A 223 -4.11 4.13 -15.52
C GLY A 223 -3.96 5.27 -16.51
N SER A 224 -4.56 5.11 -17.70
CA SER A 224 -4.80 6.20 -18.63
C SER A 224 -6.06 5.95 -19.45
N GLN A 225 -6.73 7.03 -19.84
CA GLN A 225 -7.88 6.97 -20.77
C GLN A 225 -7.47 7.23 -22.22
N ALA A 226 -6.43 8.05 -22.43
CA ALA A 226 -5.89 8.38 -23.74
C ALA A 226 -4.89 7.31 -24.20
N GLU A 227 -4.86 7.00 -25.50
CA GLU A 227 -3.93 6.02 -26.04
C GLU A 227 -2.47 6.48 -25.88
N LEU A 228 -1.54 5.52 -25.84
CA LEU A 228 -0.11 5.83 -25.65
C LEU A 228 0.42 6.83 -26.70
N ALA A 229 -0.07 6.75 -27.94
CA ALA A 229 0.28 7.66 -29.04
C ALA A 229 -0.15 9.11 -28.76
N GLU A 230 -1.30 9.31 -28.11
CA GLU A 230 -1.78 10.63 -27.71
C GLU A 230 -0.97 11.15 -26.53
N LEU A 231 -0.73 10.30 -25.53
CA LEU A 231 0.09 10.61 -24.36
C LEU A 231 1.53 11.00 -24.72
N THR A 232 2.09 10.43 -25.79
CA THR A 232 3.45 10.76 -26.26
C THR A 232 3.59 12.22 -26.67
N THR A 233 2.51 12.79 -27.20
CA THR A 233 2.47 14.17 -27.70
C THR A 233 1.91 15.16 -26.69
N HIS A 234 1.41 14.66 -25.55
CA HIS A 234 0.74 15.48 -24.57
C HIS A 234 1.76 16.28 -23.73
N PRO A 235 1.63 17.62 -23.60
CA PRO A 235 2.61 18.45 -22.90
C PRO A 235 2.68 18.17 -21.39
N GLY A 236 1.65 17.51 -20.84
CA GLY A 236 1.58 17.09 -19.44
C GLY A 236 2.31 15.79 -19.13
N ILE A 237 2.98 15.16 -20.11
CA ILE A 237 3.70 13.90 -19.92
C ILE A 237 5.19 14.08 -20.23
N VAL A 238 6.05 13.67 -19.30
CA VAL A 238 7.51 13.67 -19.50
C VAL A 238 7.94 12.48 -20.35
N SER A 239 8.96 12.67 -21.19
CA SER A 239 9.43 11.64 -22.15
C SER A 239 9.91 10.36 -21.46
N GLU A 240 10.47 10.46 -20.26
CA GLU A 240 10.91 9.31 -19.47
C GLU A 240 9.71 8.43 -19.04
N MET A 241 8.59 9.06 -18.71
CA MET A 241 7.37 8.35 -18.31
C MET A 241 6.76 7.62 -19.50
N VAL A 242 6.83 8.21 -20.69
CA VAL A 242 6.41 7.55 -21.93
C VAL A 242 7.18 6.24 -22.15
N LEU A 243 8.50 6.25 -21.93
CA LEU A 243 9.33 5.05 -22.10
C LEU A 243 8.88 3.95 -21.14
N VAL A 244 8.68 4.30 -19.86
CA VAL A 244 8.20 3.35 -18.84
C VAL A 244 6.82 2.80 -19.19
N MET A 245 5.89 3.65 -19.64
CA MET A 245 4.58 3.20 -20.07
C MET A 245 4.71 2.25 -21.27
N ASN A 246 5.50 2.60 -22.28
CA ASN A 246 5.65 1.81 -23.51
C ASN A 246 6.20 0.40 -23.26
N GLU A 247 7.07 0.22 -22.26
CA GLU A 247 7.64 -1.10 -21.93
C GLU A 247 6.63 -2.06 -21.30
N GLN A 248 5.62 -1.55 -20.58
CA GLN A 248 4.69 -2.33 -19.75
C GLN A 248 3.25 -1.83 -19.89
N THR A 249 2.81 -1.57 -21.12
CA THR A 249 1.43 -1.19 -21.41
C THR A 249 0.55 -2.41 -21.63
N PHE A 250 -0.58 -2.45 -20.95
CA PHE A 250 -1.69 -3.33 -21.27
C PHE A 250 -2.92 -2.53 -21.69
N GLU A 251 -3.29 -2.66 -22.96
CA GLU A 251 -4.45 -2.00 -23.55
C GLU A 251 -5.71 -2.85 -23.29
N VAL A 252 -6.38 -2.56 -22.18
CA VAL A 252 -7.47 -3.39 -21.68
C VAL A 252 -8.70 -3.35 -22.60
N ASN A 253 -8.89 -2.24 -23.31
CA ASN A 253 -10.03 -2.06 -24.22
C ASN A 253 -9.93 -2.90 -25.50
N LYS A 254 -8.71 -3.24 -25.96
CA LYS A 254 -8.53 -3.98 -27.21
C LYS A 254 -8.73 -5.49 -27.03
N ALA A 255 -8.88 -5.95 -25.79
CA ALA A 255 -9.07 -7.35 -25.45
C ALA A 255 -10.48 -7.55 -24.86
N PRO A 256 -11.50 -7.98 -25.65
CA PRO A 256 -12.81 -8.34 -25.13
C PRO A 256 -12.72 -9.70 -24.43
N LEU A 257 -12.05 -9.72 -23.29
CA LEU A 257 -11.77 -10.92 -22.51
C LEU A 257 -12.77 -11.03 -21.36
N THR A 258 -13.26 -12.25 -21.15
CA THR A 258 -13.93 -12.60 -19.90
C THR A 258 -12.93 -12.43 -18.75
N TYR A 259 -13.42 -12.17 -17.53
CA TYR A 259 -12.59 -11.95 -16.33
C TYR A 259 -11.51 -13.04 -16.14
N ALA A 260 -11.83 -14.30 -16.44
CA ALA A 260 -10.90 -15.43 -16.36
C ALA A 260 -9.76 -15.35 -17.41
N LYS A 261 -10.07 -14.97 -18.65
CA LYS A 261 -9.05 -14.81 -19.70
C LYS A 261 -8.20 -13.57 -19.50
N LEU A 262 -8.77 -12.55 -18.86
CA LEU A 262 -8.05 -11.34 -18.46
C LEU A 262 -7.00 -11.66 -17.40
N LYS A 263 -7.37 -12.49 -16.41
CA LYS A 263 -6.45 -13.01 -15.39
C LYS A 263 -5.29 -13.77 -16.02
N GLU A 264 -5.58 -14.69 -16.93
CA GLU A 264 -4.55 -15.46 -17.67
C GLU A 264 -3.63 -14.55 -18.50
N ALA A 265 -4.19 -13.55 -19.19
CA ALA A 265 -3.40 -12.58 -19.94
C ALA A 265 -2.49 -11.72 -19.03
N VAL A 266 -3.01 -11.29 -17.87
CA VAL A 266 -2.24 -10.56 -16.86
C VAL A 266 -1.11 -11.43 -16.31
N GLU A 267 -1.39 -12.69 -15.99
CA GLU A 267 -0.38 -13.66 -15.53
C GLU A 267 0.73 -13.82 -16.57
N ILE A 268 0.40 -14.00 -17.85
CA ILE A 268 1.40 -14.15 -18.93
C ILE A 268 2.22 -12.88 -19.16
N LEU A 269 1.60 -11.70 -19.06
CA LEU A 269 2.25 -10.42 -19.41
C LEU A 269 3.13 -9.87 -18.29
N PHE A 270 2.74 -10.09 -17.04
CA PHE A 270 3.33 -9.40 -15.90
C PHE A 270 3.97 -10.32 -14.88
N PHE A 271 3.81 -11.64 -14.98
CA PHE A 271 4.36 -12.60 -14.02
C PHE A 271 5.22 -13.65 -14.74
N GLU A 272 6.36 -14.01 -14.15
CA GLU A 272 7.15 -15.14 -14.63
C GLU A 272 6.44 -16.47 -14.31
N ALA A 273 6.52 -17.42 -15.25
CA ALA A 273 5.91 -18.75 -15.15
C ALA A 273 6.76 -19.75 -14.34
#